data_AF-A0A2J6XWD4-F1
#
_entry.id   AF-A0A2J6XWD4-F1
#
_cell.length_a   1.000
_cell.length_b   1.000
_cell.length_c   1.000
_cell.angle_alpha   90.00
_cell.angle_beta   90.00
_cell.angle_gamma   90.00
#
_symmetry.space_group_name_H-M   'P 1'
#
loop_
_entity.id
_entity.type
_entity.pdbx_description
1 polymer ?
#
loop_
_entity_poly.entity_id
_entity_poly.type
_entity_poly.pdbx_seq_one_letter_code
_entity_poly.pdbx_strand_id
1 'polypeptide(L)'
;MNITLEDFTEITHRIQEEINKVIVGYQDVITYIIIALLCNGHVLLEGVPGLGKTLMVKTLSEVLDLKFSRIQFTPDLMPADITGTNIIVSDEKDRKQFKFQEGPIFTNILLADEINRATPKTQSALLEAMQEGNVTSFGKIYPLPKPFFVLATQNPIEMEGTYPLPEAQMDRFLFKLELSYPKKEELIEIIDRTTNIEMPKVNKVANDTIIEELKKMVRLVPISNIVKDYAIRIVLATQPESDFAPEIVKRYVKYGASPRGAQAIILGAKAFALWEGRSNVSFKDVRRVVIPALKHRIILNFEGEAEGITVDKIINEIINTLPEVGK
;
A
#
# COMPACT_ATOMS: atom_id res chain seq x y z
N MET A 1 21.65 -14.05 -7.00
CA MET A 1 21.69 -14.79 -5.72
C MET A 1 20.44 -15.65 -5.71
N ASN A 2 20.53 -16.97 -5.54
CA ASN A 2 19.33 -17.81 -5.51
C ASN A 2 18.81 -17.79 -4.06
N ILE A 3 17.82 -16.94 -3.79
CA ILE A 3 17.13 -16.89 -2.50
C ILE A 3 16.23 -18.13 -2.39
N THR A 4 16.38 -18.89 -1.30
CA THR A 4 15.53 -20.05 -1.01
C THR A 4 14.25 -19.64 -0.27
N LEU A 5 13.33 -20.59 -0.06
CA LEU A 5 12.11 -20.33 0.71
C LEU A 5 12.42 -20.01 2.17
N GLU A 6 13.41 -20.69 2.75
CA GLU A 6 13.87 -20.45 4.11
C GLU A 6 14.47 -19.05 4.24
N ASP A 7 15.32 -18.64 3.28
CA ASP A 7 15.88 -17.29 3.23
C ASP A 7 14.76 -16.23 3.13
N PHE A 8 13.73 -16.46 2.31
CA PHE A 8 12.60 -15.53 2.19
C PHE A 8 11.92 -15.33 3.55
N THR A 9 11.55 -16.42 4.22
CA THR A 9 10.87 -16.34 5.52
C THR A 9 11.77 -15.69 6.57
N GLU A 10 13.05 -16.08 6.66
CA GLU A 10 13.99 -15.50 7.61
C GLU A 10 14.16 -14.00 7.38
N ILE A 11 14.44 -13.57 6.15
CA ILE A 11 14.69 -12.15 5.83
C ILE A 11 13.43 -11.32 6.14
N THR A 12 12.25 -11.79 5.74
CA THR A 12 11.00 -11.04 5.93
C THR A 12 10.58 -10.93 7.40
N HIS A 13 10.78 -11.97 8.19
CA HIS A 13 10.54 -11.92 9.65
C HIS A 13 11.58 -11.04 10.34
N ARG A 14 12.86 -11.13 9.96
CA ARG A 14 13.91 -10.23 10.51
C ARG A 14 13.65 -8.76 10.19
N ILE A 15 13.13 -8.44 9.00
CA ILE A 15 12.68 -7.08 8.66
C ILE A 15 11.60 -6.62 9.65
N GLN A 16 10.59 -7.44 9.90
CA GLN A 16 9.51 -7.10 10.85
C GLN A 16 10.04 -6.96 12.28
N GLU A 17 10.92 -7.85 12.73
CA GLU A 17 11.53 -7.79 14.05
C GLU A 17 12.31 -6.50 14.27
N GLU A 18 13.13 -6.07 13.30
CA GLU A 18 13.86 -4.79 13.39
C GLU A 18 12.90 -3.59 13.43
N ILE A 19 11.81 -3.61 12.66
CA ILE A 19 10.80 -2.54 12.71
C ILE A 19 10.12 -2.50 14.09
N ASN A 20 9.78 -3.66 14.67
CA ASN A 20 9.11 -3.77 15.97
C ASN A 20 9.97 -3.29 17.16
N LYS A 21 11.30 -3.16 16.98
CA LYS A 21 12.17 -2.53 17.99
C LYS A 21 11.83 -1.05 18.16
N VAL A 22 11.41 -0.37 17.10
CA VAL A 22 11.07 1.05 17.11
C VAL A 22 9.57 1.24 17.23
N ILE A 23 8.80 0.49 16.45
CA ILE A 23 7.34 0.61 16.39
C ILE A 23 6.68 -0.32 17.39
N VAL A 24 5.78 0.25 18.19
CA VAL A 24 4.98 -0.47 19.18
C VAL A 24 3.59 -0.72 18.59
N GLY A 25 3.12 -1.95 18.70
CA GLY A 25 1.81 -2.35 18.15
C GLY A 25 1.83 -2.51 16.63
N TYR A 26 0.64 -2.55 16.02
CA TYR A 26 0.43 -2.57 14.57
C TYR A 26 1.15 -3.69 13.78
N GLN A 27 1.45 -4.82 14.43
CA GLN A 27 2.19 -5.93 13.81
C GLN A 27 1.56 -6.39 12.49
N ASP A 28 0.22 -6.48 12.44
CA ASP A 28 -0.50 -6.83 11.22
C ASP A 28 -0.30 -5.79 10.12
N VAL A 29 -0.40 -4.50 10.45
CA VAL A 29 -0.23 -3.40 9.48
C VAL A 29 1.19 -3.41 8.91
N ILE A 30 2.20 -3.60 9.76
CA ILE A 30 3.61 -3.74 9.33
C ILE A 30 3.75 -4.93 8.39
N THR A 31 3.14 -6.07 8.73
CA THR A 31 3.13 -7.26 7.86
C THR A 31 2.54 -6.92 6.50
N TYR A 32 1.36 -6.30 6.44
CA TYR A 32 0.73 -5.92 5.17
C TYR A 32 1.55 -4.91 4.36
N ILE A 33 2.26 -3.99 5.01
CA ILE A 33 3.17 -3.05 4.34
C ILE A 33 4.33 -3.79 3.68
N ILE A 34 4.97 -4.72 4.40
CA ILE A 34 6.05 -5.56 3.86
C ILE A 34 5.52 -6.40 2.68
N ILE A 35 4.37 -7.05 2.86
CA ILE A 35 3.72 -7.83 1.80
C ILE A 35 3.41 -6.97 0.58
N ALA A 36 2.90 -5.75 0.77
CA ALA A 36 2.60 -4.85 -0.34
C ALA A 36 3.86 -4.45 -1.11
N LEU A 37 4.95 -4.14 -0.41
CA LEU A 37 6.26 -3.86 -1.02
C LEU A 37 6.73 -5.03 -1.89
N LEU A 38 6.64 -6.26 -1.37
CA LEU A 38 7.05 -7.49 -2.07
C LEU A 38 6.12 -7.84 -3.25
N CYS A 39 4.88 -7.35 -3.23
CA CYS A 39 3.95 -7.45 -4.35
C CYS A 39 4.14 -6.37 -5.42
N ASN A 40 5.10 -5.44 -5.24
CA ASN A 40 5.24 -4.24 -6.05
C ASN A 40 3.94 -3.40 -6.09
N GLY A 41 3.27 -3.31 -4.94
CA GLY A 41 2.04 -2.56 -4.76
C GLY A 41 2.21 -1.41 -3.78
N HIS A 42 1.37 -0.39 -3.91
CA HIS A 42 1.34 0.77 -3.03
C HIS A 42 0.27 0.62 -1.94
N VAL A 43 0.44 1.31 -0.83
CA VAL A 43 -0.48 1.23 0.33
C VAL A 43 -1.13 2.58 0.58
N LEU A 44 -2.45 2.56 0.79
CA LEU A 44 -3.21 3.68 1.33
C LEU A 44 -3.43 3.43 2.83
N LEU A 45 -2.92 4.31 3.68
CA LEU A 45 -2.94 4.19 5.13
C LEU A 45 -3.83 5.26 5.76
N GLU A 46 -5.01 4.83 6.21
CA GLU A 46 -5.94 5.70 6.91
C GLU A 46 -5.68 5.66 8.41
N GLY A 47 -5.77 6.81 9.08
CA GLY A 47 -5.65 6.90 10.52
C GLY A 47 -5.48 8.33 10.98
N VAL A 48 -5.68 8.59 12.27
CA VAL A 48 -5.54 9.93 12.83
C VAL A 48 -4.07 10.37 12.87
N PRO A 49 -3.79 11.69 12.97
CA PRO A 49 -2.45 12.19 13.18
C PRO A 49 -1.80 11.64 14.47
N GLY A 50 -0.48 11.57 14.48
CA GLY A 50 0.27 11.18 15.69
C GLY A 50 0.43 9.68 15.94
N LEU A 51 -0.11 8.80 15.08
CA LEU A 51 0.02 7.33 15.22
C LEU A 51 1.36 6.75 14.73
N GLY A 52 2.43 7.57 14.68
CA GLY A 52 3.76 7.10 14.29
C GLY A 52 3.93 6.67 12.82
N LYS A 53 3.02 7.06 11.91
CA LYS A 53 3.09 6.74 10.46
C LYS A 53 4.45 7.09 9.84
N THR A 54 4.94 8.30 10.10
CA THR A 54 6.23 8.78 9.60
C THR A 54 7.40 7.96 10.15
N LEU A 55 7.36 7.63 11.45
CA LEU A 55 8.38 6.81 12.08
C LEU A 55 8.39 5.40 11.47
N MET A 56 7.21 4.78 11.28
CA MET A 56 7.07 3.46 10.68
C MET A 56 7.70 3.36 9.29
N VAL A 57 7.38 4.31 8.40
CA VAL A 57 7.92 4.30 7.03
C VAL A 57 9.42 4.62 7.00
N LYS A 58 9.88 5.55 7.85
CA LYS A 58 11.29 5.87 7.97
C LYS A 58 12.09 4.66 8.49
N THR A 59 11.61 3.99 9.54
CA THR A 59 12.24 2.77 10.07
C THR A 59 12.28 1.67 9.02
N LEU A 60 11.20 1.46 8.27
CA LEU A 60 11.20 0.52 7.13
C LEU A 60 12.30 0.85 6.12
N SER A 61 12.49 2.12 5.77
CA SER A 61 13.54 2.53 4.83
C SER A 61 14.96 2.29 5.37
N GLU A 62 15.18 2.51 6.67
CA GLU A 62 16.46 2.28 7.32
C GLU A 62 16.80 0.79 7.39
N VAL A 63 15.83 -0.05 7.76
CA VAL A 63 15.98 -1.52 7.80
C VAL A 63 16.27 -2.11 6.42
N LEU A 64 15.74 -1.49 5.35
CA LEU A 64 15.90 -1.93 3.97
C LEU A 64 17.04 -1.23 3.21
N ASP A 65 17.80 -0.33 3.85
CA ASP A 65 18.83 0.49 3.19
C ASP A 65 18.33 1.19 1.90
N LEU A 66 17.10 1.69 1.94
CA LEU A 66 16.42 2.30 0.80
C LEU A 66 16.35 3.82 0.96
N LYS A 67 16.43 4.55 -0.16
CA LYS A 67 16.20 6.01 -0.15
C LYS A 67 14.79 6.30 0.33
N PHE A 68 14.67 7.26 1.24
CA PHE A 68 13.39 7.73 1.78
C PHE A 68 13.15 9.18 1.41
N SER A 69 11.90 9.48 1.07
CA SER A 69 11.42 10.84 0.88
C SER A 69 10.03 10.97 1.48
N ARG A 70 9.73 12.17 1.99
CA ARG A 70 8.41 12.53 2.53
C ARG A 70 7.90 13.75 1.79
N ILE A 71 6.66 13.67 1.33
CA ILE A 71 5.92 14.80 0.77
C ILE A 71 4.70 15.01 1.65
N GLN A 72 4.56 16.22 2.16
CA GLN A 72 3.32 16.67 2.79
C GLN A 72 2.44 17.24 1.70
N PHE A 73 1.25 16.67 1.50
CA PHE A 73 0.30 17.21 0.53
C PHE A 73 -0.42 18.40 1.16
N THR A 74 -0.38 19.52 0.46
CA THR A 74 -1.02 20.78 0.85
C THR A 74 -1.81 21.34 -0.34
N PRO A 75 -2.78 22.23 -0.11
CA PRO A 75 -3.63 22.77 -1.18
C PRO A 75 -2.85 23.53 -2.27
N ASP A 76 -1.69 24.09 -1.92
CA ASP A 76 -0.80 24.87 -2.78
C ASP A 76 0.24 24.03 -3.53
N LEU A 77 0.40 22.75 -3.18
CA LEU A 77 1.39 21.86 -3.79
C LEU A 77 1.09 21.67 -5.29
N MET A 78 2.07 21.92 -6.15
CA MET A 78 1.94 21.75 -7.60
C MET A 78 2.46 20.38 -8.06
N PRO A 79 1.99 19.88 -9.22
CA PRO A 79 2.51 18.64 -9.82
C PRO A 79 4.04 18.62 -10.00
N ALA A 80 4.64 19.77 -10.33
CA ALA A 80 6.07 19.90 -10.53
C ALA A 80 6.87 19.79 -9.23
N ASP A 81 6.28 20.13 -8.09
CA ASP A 81 6.92 19.99 -6.77
C ASP A 81 7.02 18.51 -6.35
N ILE A 82 6.22 17.64 -6.96
CA ILE A 82 6.25 16.18 -6.77
C ILE A 82 7.20 15.56 -7.80
N THR A 83 6.93 15.83 -9.08
CA THR A 83 7.58 15.15 -10.21
C THR A 83 8.94 15.73 -10.59
N GLY A 84 9.24 16.96 -10.19
CA GLY A 84 10.45 17.68 -10.60
C GLY A 84 10.18 18.70 -11.71
N THR A 85 11.15 19.57 -11.93
CA THR A 85 11.04 20.68 -12.90
C THR A 85 12.36 20.88 -13.65
N ASN A 86 12.30 21.52 -14.82
CA ASN A 86 13.52 21.92 -15.52
C ASN A 86 13.96 23.30 -15.05
N ILE A 87 15.18 23.37 -14.52
CA ILE A 87 15.83 24.61 -14.14
C ILE A 87 16.84 25.03 -15.20
N ILE A 88 17.06 26.33 -15.34
CA ILE A 88 18.13 26.86 -16.19
C ILE A 88 19.39 26.96 -15.33
N VAL A 89 20.40 26.19 -15.68
CA VAL A 89 21.72 26.24 -15.05
C VAL A 89 22.70 26.88 -16.03
N SER A 90 23.47 27.86 -15.54
CA SER A 90 24.60 28.40 -16.30
C SER A 90 25.81 27.50 -16.12
N ASP A 91 26.39 27.04 -17.23
CA ASP A 91 27.68 26.35 -17.26
C ASP A 91 28.82 27.34 -16.92
N GLU A 92 30.04 26.86 -16.67
CA GLU A 92 31.25 27.67 -16.35
C GLU A 92 31.60 28.72 -17.43
N LYS A 93 30.92 28.66 -18.59
CA LYS A 93 31.05 29.57 -19.74
C LYS A 93 29.81 30.45 -19.97
N ASP A 94 28.98 30.68 -18.95
CA ASP A 94 27.72 31.47 -19.01
C ASP A 94 26.68 30.98 -20.04
N ARG A 95 26.78 29.72 -20.47
CA ARG A 95 25.79 29.11 -21.36
C ARG A 95 24.62 28.58 -20.54
N LYS A 96 23.41 29.07 -20.83
CA LYS A 96 22.16 28.59 -20.23
C LYS A 96 21.82 27.19 -20.76
N GLN A 97 21.77 26.20 -19.88
CA GLN A 97 21.33 24.83 -20.19
C GLN A 97 20.10 24.47 -19.34
N PHE A 98 19.12 23.80 -19.94
CA PHE A 98 18.01 23.23 -19.20
C PHE A 98 18.46 21.92 -18.55
N LYS A 99 18.44 21.87 -17.21
CA LYS A 99 18.73 20.68 -16.41
C LYS A 99 17.46 20.27 -15.67
N PHE A 100 17.09 19.00 -15.77
CA PHE A 100 16.00 18.46 -14.98
C PHE A 100 16.45 18.33 -13.52
N GLN A 101 15.68 18.94 -12.62
CA GLN A 101 15.80 18.78 -11.19
C GLN A 101 14.76 17.77 -10.76
N GLU A 102 15.23 16.60 -10.31
CA GLU A 102 14.40 15.52 -9.80
C GLU A 102 13.55 16.00 -8.63
N GLY A 103 12.26 15.65 -8.66
CA GLY A 103 11.36 15.88 -7.54
C GLY A 103 11.55 14.84 -6.43
N PRO A 104 10.89 15.03 -5.28
CA PRO A 104 10.96 14.15 -4.13
C PRO A 104 10.49 12.70 -4.40
N ILE A 105 9.79 12.43 -5.51
CA ILE A 105 9.39 11.06 -5.87
C ILE A 105 10.53 10.19 -6.41
N PHE A 106 11.69 10.77 -6.75
CA PHE A 106 12.89 10.02 -7.16
C PHE A 106 13.59 9.38 -5.94
N THR A 107 12.86 8.46 -5.30
CA THR A 107 13.22 7.74 -4.08
C THR A 107 12.83 6.28 -4.21
N ASN A 108 13.20 5.44 -3.26
CA ASN A 108 12.73 4.05 -3.20
C ASN A 108 11.44 3.92 -2.39
N ILE A 109 11.39 4.59 -1.24
CA ILE A 109 10.22 4.66 -0.37
C ILE A 109 9.76 6.11 -0.27
N LEU A 110 8.50 6.33 -0.60
CA LEU A 110 7.83 7.62 -0.53
C LEU A 110 6.69 7.57 0.49
N LEU A 111 6.74 8.47 1.47
CA LEU A 111 5.59 8.79 2.32
C LEU A 111 4.86 10.00 1.72
N ALA A 112 3.65 9.79 1.21
CA ALA A 112 2.77 10.84 0.70
C ALA A 112 1.70 11.16 1.76
N ASP A 113 2.00 12.11 2.64
CA ASP A 113 1.18 12.44 3.80
C ASP A 113 -0.03 13.30 3.39
N GLU A 114 -1.23 12.94 3.84
CA GLU A 114 -2.48 13.66 3.63
C GLU A 114 -2.81 13.91 2.16
N ILE A 115 -2.72 12.86 1.33
CA ILE A 115 -2.89 12.94 -0.13
C ILE A 115 -4.21 13.63 -0.54
N ASN A 116 -5.24 13.53 0.31
CA ASN A 116 -6.54 14.18 0.14
C ASN A 116 -6.52 15.70 0.34
N ARG A 117 -5.42 16.34 0.73
CA ARG A 117 -5.33 17.82 0.88
C ARG A 117 -4.87 18.55 -0.37
N ALA A 118 -4.26 17.85 -1.33
CA ALA A 118 -3.84 18.48 -2.58
C ALA A 118 -4.95 18.43 -3.64
N THR A 119 -4.83 19.31 -4.64
CA THR A 119 -5.77 19.34 -5.77
C THR A 119 -5.76 18.03 -6.56
N PRO A 120 -6.85 17.69 -7.28
CA PRO A 120 -6.92 16.47 -8.10
C PRO A 120 -5.80 16.36 -9.15
N LYS A 121 -5.30 17.50 -9.65
CA LYS A 121 -4.20 17.52 -10.62
C LYS A 121 -2.88 17.09 -9.97
N THR A 122 -2.62 17.55 -8.75
CA THR A 122 -1.42 17.17 -7.98
C THR A 122 -1.48 15.72 -7.52
N GLN A 123 -2.64 15.23 -7.08
CA GLN A 123 -2.88 13.81 -6.79
C GLN A 123 -2.58 12.94 -8.02
N SER A 124 -3.10 13.34 -9.19
CA SER A 124 -2.91 12.61 -10.44
C SER A 124 -1.44 12.46 -10.83
N ALA A 125 -0.61 13.47 -10.59
CA ALA A 125 0.82 13.43 -10.91
C ALA A 125 1.57 12.32 -10.14
N LEU A 126 1.27 12.15 -8.84
CA LEU A 126 1.83 11.05 -8.05
C LEU A 126 1.30 9.69 -8.55
N LEU A 127 0.00 9.60 -8.79
CA LEU A 127 -0.66 8.34 -9.17
C LEU A 127 -0.26 7.85 -10.57
N GLU A 128 0.02 8.77 -11.49
CA GLU A 128 0.60 8.48 -12.80
C GLU A 128 2.01 7.89 -12.63
N ALA A 129 2.86 8.55 -11.83
CA ALA A 129 4.20 8.06 -11.53
C ALA A 129 4.20 6.67 -10.86
N MET A 130 3.24 6.40 -9.97
CA MET A 130 3.01 5.07 -9.38
C MET A 130 2.67 4.02 -10.43
N GLN A 131 1.87 4.37 -11.45
CA GLN A 131 1.40 3.42 -12.46
C GLN A 131 2.45 3.16 -13.55
N GLU A 132 3.15 4.22 -13.98
CA GLU A 132 4.11 4.18 -15.09
C GLU A 132 5.53 3.80 -14.63
N GLY A 133 5.87 4.04 -13.35
CA GLY A 133 7.22 3.82 -12.82
C GLY A 133 8.28 4.76 -13.41
N ASN A 134 7.85 5.85 -14.04
CA ASN A 134 8.70 6.88 -14.63
C ASN A 134 7.95 8.22 -14.66
N VAL A 135 8.70 9.30 -14.89
CA VAL A 135 8.18 10.66 -15.06
C VAL A 135 8.56 11.15 -16.44
N THR A 136 7.59 11.68 -17.19
CA THR A 136 7.87 12.35 -18.46
C THR A 136 7.93 13.86 -18.26
N SER A 137 9.07 14.47 -18.60
CA SER A 137 9.26 15.92 -18.54
C SER A 137 9.93 16.42 -19.81
N PHE A 138 9.27 17.37 -20.51
CA PHE A 138 9.74 17.96 -21.78
C PHE A 138 10.13 16.92 -22.83
N GLY A 139 9.31 15.86 -22.98
CA GLY A 139 9.52 14.79 -23.95
C GLY A 139 10.64 13.81 -23.59
N LYS A 140 11.26 13.93 -22.42
CA LYS A 140 12.23 12.95 -21.88
C LYS A 140 11.61 12.14 -20.76
N ILE A 141 11.89 10.84 -20.76
CA ILE A 141 11.43 9.89 -19.75
C ILE A 141 12.54 9.72 -18.70
N TYR A 142 12.19 9.89 -17.44
CA TYR A 142 13.07 9.72 -16.28
C TYR A 142 12.55 8.54 -15.44
N PRO A 143 13.25 7.40 -15.41
CA PRO A 143 12.80 6.23 -14.67
C PRO A 143 12.92 6.46 -13.16
N LEU A 144 11.96 5.95 -12.40
CA LEU A 144 12.03 5.99 -10.93
C LEU A 144 12.98 4.90 -10.40
N PRO A 145 13.66 5.14 -9.26
CA PRO A 145 14.48 4.12 -8.60
C PRO A 145 13.66 2.87 -8.25
N LYS A 146 14.26 1.69 -8.39
CA LYS A 146 13.63 0.40 -8.02
C LYS A 146 14.26 -0.15 -6.74
N PRO A 147 13.48 -0.74 -5.81
CA PRO A 147 12.01 -0.74 -5.78
C PRO A 147 11.46 0.69 -5.59
N PHE A 148 10.31 0.99 -6.21
CA PHE A 148 9.53 2.22 -5.96
C PHE A 148 8.26 1.85 -5.18
N PHE A 149 8.16 2.31 -3.94
CA PHE A 149 7.05 2.03 -3.05
C PHE A 149 6.49 3.34 -2.49
N VAL A 150 5.16 3.43 -2.47
CA VAL A 150 4.45 4.61 -1.98
C VAL A 150 3.52 4.17 -0.89
N LEU A 151 3.65 4.80 0.27
CA LEU A 151 2.66 4.77 1.33
C LEU A 151 2.00 6.14 1.37
N ALA A 152 0.75 6.21 0.91
CA ALA A 152 -0.06 7.42 0.97
C ALA A 152 -0.91 7.40 2.24
N THR A 153 -1.05 8.53 2.92
CA THR A 153 -1.91 8.63 4.12
C THR A 153 -3.13 9.48 3.84
N GLN A 154 -4.21 9.17 4.54
CA GLN A 154 -5.40 10.01 4.62
C GLN A 154 -5.80 10.19 6.08
N ASN A 155 -6.24 11.40 6.41
CA ASN A 155 -6.84 11.71 7.71
C ASN A 155 -8.37 11.71 7.55
N PRO A 156 -9.11 10.79 8.22
CA PRO A 156 -10.55 10.68 8.05
C PRO A 156 -11.35 11.78 8.75
N ILE A 157 -10.75 12.53 9.69
CA ILE A 157 -11.46 13.52 10.52
C ILE A 157 -11.56 14.87 9.80
N GLU A 158 -10.55 15.25 9.03
CA GLU A 158 -10.50 16.54 8.34
C GLU A 158 -11.30 16.50 7.04
N MET A 159 -12.55 17.00 7.10
CA MET A 159 -13.42 17.12 5.92
C MET A 159 -13.32 18.50 5.25
N GLU A 160 -12.75 19.51 5.90
CA GLU A 160 -12.65 20.86 5.36
C GLU A 160 -11.38 21.03 4.52
N GLY A 161 -11.53 21.55 3.29
CA GLY A 161 -10.39 21.76 2.39
C GLY A 161 -9.74 20.49 1.85
N THR A 162 -10.46 19.36 1.87
CA THR A 162 -9.98 18.10 1.31
C THR A 162 -10.68 17.74 -0.01
N TYR A 163 -9.92 17.09 -0.88
CA TYR A 163 -10.33 16.52 -2.16
C TYR A 163 -10.24 15.00 -2.04
N PRO A 164 -11.37 14.28 -1.92
CA PRO A 164 -11.34 12.83 -1.84
C PRO A 164 -10.72 12.25 -3.11
N LEU A 165 -9.95 11.18 -2.94
CA LEU A 165 -9.43 10.44 -4.09
C LEU A 165 -10.63 9.79 -4.81
N PRO A 166 -10.83 10.03 -6.12
CA PRO A 166 -11.78 9.27 -6.91
C PRO A 166 -11.52 7.78 -6.82
N GLU A 167 -12.54 6.96 -6.98
CA GLU A 167 -12.46 5.52 -6.75
C GLU A 167 -11.51 4.85 -7.76
N ALA A 168 -11.49 5.34 -9.00
CA ALA A 168 -10.53 4.95 -10.02
C ALA A 168 -9.07 5.22 -9.63
N GLN A 169 -8.84 6.23 -8.77
CA GLN A 169 -7.52 6.53 -8.22
C GLN A 169 -7.17 5.62 -7.04
N MET A 170 -8.14 5.37 -6.15
CA MET A 170 -7.98 4.44 -5.03
C MET A 170 -7.67 3.01 -5.53
N ASP A 171 -8.26 2.60 -6.65
CA ASP A 171 -8.03 1.27 -7.25
C ASP A 171 -6.56 1.01 -7.65
N ARG A 172 -5.71 2.04 -7.71
CA ARG A 172 -4.26 1.92 -7.94
C ARG A 172 -3.47 1.43 -6.72
N PHE A 173 -4.03 1.53 -5.52
CA PHE A 173 -3.41 1.00 -4.30
C PHE A 173 -3.68 -0.49 -4.18
N LEU A 174 -2.65 -1.26 -3.82
CA LEU A 174 -2.79 -2.70 -3.59
C LEU A 174 -3.69 -2.93 -2.38
N PHE A 175 -3.36 -2.27 -1.27
CA PHE A 175 -4.10 -2.36 -0.01
C PHE A 175 -4.52 -0.98 0.52
N LYS A 176 -5.69 -0.94 1.15
CA LYS A 176 -6.08 0.08 2.10
C LYS A 176 -6.01 -0.50 3.51
N LEU A 177 -5.21 0.12 4.37
CA LEU A 177 -4.99 -0.27 5.76
C LEU A 177 -5.46 0.84 6.69
N GLU A 178 -5.92 0.46 7.88
CA GLU A 178 -6.39 1.39 8.92
C GLU A 178 -5.52 1.25 10.16
N LEU A 179 -5.08 2.37 10.72
CA LEU A 179 -4.47 2.42 12.03
C LEU A 179 -5.53 2.78 13.06
N SER A 180 -5.90 1.79 13.88
CA SER A 180 -6.71 2.01 15.07
C SER A 180 -5.92 2.75 16.15
N TYR A 181 -6.61 3.42 17.07
CA TYR A 181 -5.94 4.00 18.24
C TYR A 181 -5.26 2.90 19.08
N PRO A 182 -4.01 3.11 19.55
CA PRO A 182 -3.28 2.09 20.30
C PRO A 182 -3.97 1.77 21.63
N LYS A 183 -3.81 0.52 22.07
CA LYS A 183 -4.29 0.09 23.39
C LYS A 183 -3.50 0.77 24.50
N LYS A 184 -4.03 0.73 25.74
CA LYS A 184 -3.37 1.34 26.90
C LYS A 184 -1.94 0.83 27.08
N GLU A 185 -1.73 -0.48 26.95
CA GLU A 185 -0.42 -1.12 27.11
C GLU A 185 0.56 -0.67 26.02
N GLU A 186 0.08 -0.55 24.78
CA GLU A 186 0.86 -0.03 23.66
C GLU A 186 1.20 1.46 23.86
N LEU A 187 0.26 2.26 24.38
CA LEU A 187 0.48 3.68 24.69
C LEU A 187 1.54 3.89 25.76
N ILE A 188 1.51 3.08 26.83
CA ILE A 188 2.53 3.13 27.88
C ILE A 188 3.91 2.89 27.26
N GLU A 189 4.05 1.81 26.47
CA GLU A 189 5.31 1.49 25.81
C GLU A 189 5.74 2.57 24.78
N ILE A 190 4.79 3.18 24.05
CA ILE A 190 5.07 4.31 23.15
C ILE A 190 5.63 5.50 23.95
N ILE A 191 5.00 5.84 25.08
CA ILE A 191 5.44 6.93 25.95
C ILE A 191 6.84 6.62 26.50
N ASP A 192 7.07 5.43 27.02
CA ASP A 192 8.35 5.03 27.60
C ASP A 192 9.47 5.08 26.54
N ARG A 193 9.23 4.58 25.31
CA ARG A 193 10.22 4.64 24.23
C ARG A 193 10.48 6.04 23.69
N THR A 194 9.46 6.90 23.61
CA THR A 194 9.60 8.24 23.03
C THR A 194 10.10 9.28 24.01
N THR A 195 9.98 9.02 25.33
CA THR A 195 10.46 9.93 26.38
C THR A 195 11.82 9.54 26.94
N ASN A 196 12.33 8.34 26.63
CA ASN A 196 13.69 7.94 26.95
C ASN A 196 14.73 8.67 26.06
N ILE A 197 15.93 8.85 26.61
CA ILE A 197 17.03 9.61 25.97
C ILE A 197 17.56 8.89 24.71
N GLU A 198 17.55 7.56 24.69
CA GLU A 198 18.06 6.77 23.57
C GLU A 198 16.92 6.14 22.77
N MET A 199 16.83 6.48 21.48
CA MET A 199 15.96 5.77 20.55
C MET A 199 16.59 4.42 20.17
N PRO A 200 15.77 3.36 20.00
CA PRO A 200 16.26 2.07 19.51
C PRO A 200 16.91 2.23 18.13
N LYS A 201 18.14 1.72 17.97
CA LYS A 201 18.80 1.64 16.66
C LYS A 201 18.39 0.37 15.95
N VAL A 202 18.06 0.48 14.68
CA VAL A 202 17.75 -0.66 13.80
C VAL A 202 18.96 -1.06 12.97
N ASN A 203 19.05 -2.35 12.67
CA ASN A 203 20.05 -2.85 11.73
C ASN A 203 19.48 -2.92 10.31
N LYS A 204 20.37 -2.75 9.33
CA LYS A 204 20.06 -3.03 7.93
C LYS A 204 19.95 -4.55 7.74
N VAL A 205 18.82 -5.01 7.22
CA VAL A 205 18.52 -6.43 6.99
C VAL A 205 18.56 -6.78 5.50
N ALA A 206 18.06 -5.86 4.66
CA ALA A 206 18.01 -6.06 3.21
C ALA A 206 18.40 -4.77 2.48
N ASN A 207 18.50 -4.85 1.16
CA ASN A 207 18.73 -3.72 0.24
C ASN A 207 17.84 -3.85 -1.00
N ASP A 208 17.94 -2.89 -1.91
CA ASP A 208 17.23 -2.87 -3.19
C ASP A 208 17.35 -4.20 -3.98
N THR A 209 18.55 -4.77 -4.06
CA THR A 209 18.84 -6.00 -4.79
C THR A 209 18.12 -7.19 -4.16
N ILE A 210 18.17 -7.32 -2.83
CA ILE A 210 17.48 -8.39 -2.09
C ILE A 210 15.96 -8.25 -2.26
N ILE A 211 15.41 -7.04 -2.11
CA ILE A 211 13.97 -6.81 -2.26
C ILE A 211 13.48 -7.19 -3.67
N GLU A 212 14.24 -6.86 -4.72
CA GLU A 212 13.87 -7.23 -6.09
C GLU A 212 13.93 -8.75 -6.32
N GLU A 213 14.85 -9.48 -5.68
CA GLU A 213 14.84 -10.96 -5.72
C GLU A 213 13.65 -11.56 -4.96
N LEU A 214 13.30 -11.04 -3.77
CA LEU A 214 12.11 -11.48 -3.03
C LEU A 214 10.82 -11.23 -3.82
N LYS A 215 10.70 -10.08 -4.49
CA LYS A 215 9.58 -9.76 -5.40
C LYS A 215 9.44 -10.77 -6.53
N LYS A 216 10.55 -11.20 -7.15
CA LYS A 216 10.53 -12.23 -8.19
C LYS A 216 9.99 -13.54 -7.63
N MET A 217 10.42 -13.92 -6.43
CA MET A 217 9.95 -15.15 -5.77
C MET A 217 8.44 -15.13 -5.54
N VAL A 218 7.86 -14.02 -5.07
CA VAL A 218 6.39 -13.86 -4.92
C VAL A 218 5.67 -14.16 -6.23
N ARG A 219 6.18 -13.67 -7.38
CA ARG A 219 5.53 -13.88 -8.67
C ARG A 219 5.56 -15.34 -9.12
N LEU A 220 6.61 -16.07 -8.77
CA LEU A 220 6.85 -17.46 -9.15
C LEU A 220 6.02 -18.47 -8.34
N VAL A 221 5.42 -18.07 -7.21
CA VAL A 221 4.58 -18.98 -6.40
C VAL A 221 3.42 -19.54 -7.24
N PRO A 222 3.28 -20.87 -7.35
CA PRO A 222 2.17 -21.49 -8.06
C PRO A 222 0.85 -21.30 -7.30
N ILE A 223 -0.24 -21.15 -8.06
CA ILE A 223 -1.61 -21.11 -7.53
C ILE A 223 -2.44 -22.14 -8.28
N SER A 224 -3.17 -22.99 -7.54
CA SER A 224 -4.07 -23.97 -8.13
C SER A 224 -5.26 -23.27 -8.79
N ASN A 225 -5.86 -23.91 -9.79
CA ASN A 225 -7.04 -23.33 -10.45
C ASN A 225 -8.22 -23.19 -9.50
N ILE A 226 -8.35 -24.06 -8.50
CA ILE A 226 -9.44 -24.00 -7.51
C ILE A 226 -9.28 -22.77 -6.59
N VAL A 227 -8.06 -22.48 -6.13
CA VAL A 227 -7.81 -21.29 -5.29
C VAL A 227 -7.96 -20.01 -6.10
N LYS A 228 -7.52 -20.02 -7.37
CA LYS A 228 -7.70 -18.89 -8.30
C LYS A 228 -9.19 -18.62 -8.56
N ASP A 229 -9.97 -19.68 -8.80
CA ASP A 229 -11.41 -19.60 -8.98
C ASP A 229 -12.10 -19.01 -7.74
N TYR A 230 -11.74 -19.44 -6.54
CA TYR A 230 -12.26 -18.88 -5.30
C TYR A 230 -12.00 -17.36 -5.19
N ALA A 231 -10.79 -16.90 -5.49
CA ALA A 231 -10.47 -15.46 -5.49
C ALA A 231 -11.30 -14.68 -6.54
N ILE A 232 -11.54 -15.26 -7.72
CA ILE A 232 -12.39 -14.66 -8.75
C ILE A 232 -13.84 -14.59 -8.29
N ARG A 233 -14.38 -15.69 -7.73
CA ARG A 233 -15.76 -15.73 -7.22
C ARG A 233 -15.99 -14.74 -6.08
N ILE A 234 -15.00 -14.51 -5.22
CA ILE A 234 -15.08 -13.42 -4.21
C ILE A 234 -15.26 -12.06 -4.89
N VAL A 235 -14.46 -11.73 -5.91
CA VAL A 235 -14.58 -10.46 -6.61
C VAL A 235 -15.92 -10.36 -7.34
N LEU A 236 -16.37 -11.42 -8.01
CA LEU A 236 -17.68 -11.46 -8.65
C LEU A 236 -18.82 -11.32 -7.63
N ALA A 237 -18.68 -11.87 -6.42
CA ALA A 237 -19.68 -11.73 -5.35
C ALA A 237 -19.79 -10.30 -4.81
N THR A 238 -18.85 -9.41 -5.11
CA THR A 238 -18.97 -7.97 -4.80
C THR A 238 -19.82 -7.21 -5.82
N GLN A 239 -20.11 -7.80 -6.99
CA GLN A 239 -20.89 -7.14 -8.04
C GLN A 239 -22.39 -7.37 -7.79
N PRO A 240 -23.22 -6.31 -7.69
CA PRO A 240 -24.64 -6.47 -7.33
C PRO A 240 -25.44 -7.29 -8.35
N GLU A 241 -25.04 -7.30 -9.62
CA GLU A 241 -25.71 -8.05 -10.70
C GLU A 241 -25.21 -9.50 -10.84
N SER A 242 -24.30 -9.95 -9.98
CA SER A 242 -23.68 -11.27 -10.07
C SER A 242 -24.52 -12.35 -9.39
N ASP A 243 -24.58 -13.54 -9.98
CA ASP A 243 -25.21 -14.71 -9.36
C ASP A 243 -24.52 -15.13 -8.05
N PHE A 244 -23.26 -14.75 -7.85
CA PHE A 244 -22.51 -15.02 -6.62
C PHE A 244 -22.80 -14.02 -5.50
N ALA A 245 -23.51 -12.92 -5.78
CA ALA A 245 -23.70 -11.83 -4.82
C ALA A 245 -24.71 -12.21 -3.72
N PRO A 246 -24.32 -12.13 -2.43
CA PRO A 246 -25.28 -12.24 -1.33
C PRO A 246 -26.26 -11.06 -1.34
N GLU A 247 -27.41 -11.21 -0.68
CA GLU A 247 -28.47 -10.18 -0.64
C GLU A 247 -27.99 -8.84 -0.09
N ILE A 248 -27.04 -8.84 0.87
CA ILE A 248 -26.42 -7.60 1.38
C ILE A 248 -25.71 -6.81 0.26
N VAL A 249 -25.09 -7.50 -0.70
CA VAL A 249 -24.38 -6.86 -1.82
C VAL A 249 -25.41 -6.29 -2.79
N LYS A 250 -26.40 -7.09 -3.19
CA LYS A 250 -27.45 -6.63 -4.11
C LYS A 250 -28.19 -5.40 -3.61
N ARG A 251 -28.44 -5.34 -2.30
CA ARG A 251 -29.18 -4.25 -1.67
C ARG A 251 -28.33 -3.00 -1.46
N TYR A 252 -27.09 -3.11 -1.02
CA TYR A 252 -26.32 -1.97 -0.51
C TYR A 252 -25.10 -1.57 -1.35
N VAL A 253 -24.68 -2.39 -2.33
CA VAL A 253 -23.52 -2.08 -3.17
C VAL A 253 -23.96 -1.45 -4.48
N LYS A 254 -23.40 -0.29 -4.79
CA LYS A 254 -23.57 0.40 -6.07
C LYS A 254 -22.60 -0.12 -7.13
N TYR A 255 -21.33 -0.32 -6.75
CA TYR A 255 -20.30 -0.86 -7.62
C TYR A 255 -19.38 -1.81 -6.85
N GLY A 256 -19.16 -3.01 -7.40
CA GLY A 256 -18.23 -3.98 -6.85
C GLY A 256 -16.78 -3.75 -7.26
N ALA A 257 -15.90 -4.59 -6.74
CA ALA A 257 -14.46 -4.50 -6.98
C ALA A 257 -14.07 -4.74 -8.44
N SER A 258 -13.05 -4.00 -8.90
CA SER A 258 -12.48 -4.14 -10.24
C SER A 258 -11.63 -5.43 -10.38
N PRO A 259 -11.22 -5.81 -11.61
CA PRO A 259 -10.27 -6.91 -11.82
C PRO A 259 -8.94 -6.74 -11.07
N ARG A 260 -8.54 -5.50 -10.72
CA ARG A 260 -7.36 -5.24 -9.89
C ARG A 260 -7.53 -5.80 -8.48
N GLY A 261 -8.76 -5.91 -7.98
CA GLY A 261 -9.06 -6.59 -6.71
C GLY A 261 -8.62 -8.05 -6.73
N ALA A 262 -8.91 -8.80 -7.81
CA ALA A 262 -8.47 -10.18 -7.94
C ALA A 262 -6.94 -10.29 -8.01
N GLN A 263 -6.29 -9.39 -8.74
CA GLN A 263 -4.83 -9.32 -8.82
C GLN A 263 -4.20 -9.04 -7.45
N ALA A 264 -4.76 -8.10 -6.69
CA ALA A 264 -4.29 -7.74 -5.36
C ALA A 264 -4.42 -8.92 -4.37
N ILE A 265 -5.56 -9.61 -4.40
CA ILE A 265 -5.80 -10.82 -3.60
C ILE A 265 -4.76 -11.90 -3.94
N ILE A 266 -4.58 -12.22 -5.23
CA ILE A 266 -3.67 -13.30 -5.64
C ILE A 266 -2.22 -12.96 -5.29
N LEU A 267 -1.76 -11.74 -5.57
CA LEU A 267 -0.38 -11.34 -5.25
C LEU A 267 -0.13 -11.34 -3.74
N GLY A 268 -1.04 -10.75 -2.96
CA GLY A 268 -0.94 -10.79 -1.50
C GLY A 268 -0.95 -12.22 -0.97
N ALA A 269 -1.82 -13.09 -1.49
CA ALA A 269 -1.93 -14.48 -1.03
C ALA A 269 -0.66 -15.29 -1.34
N LYS A 270 -0.02 -15.05 -2.49
CA LYS A 270 1.29 -15.62 -2.83
C LYS A 270 2.38 -15.17 -1.86
N ALA A 271 2.42 -13.88 -1.55
CA ALA A 271 3.39 -13.34 -0.61
C ALA A 271 3.16 -13.86 0.82
N PHE A 272 1.90 -14.00 1.26
CA PHE A 272 1.58 -14.60 2.56
C PHE A 272 1.92 -16.09 2.65
N ALA A 273 1.75 -16.84 1.56
CA ALA A 273 2.19 -18.24 1.52
C ALA A 273 3.70 -18.34 1.79
N LEU A 274 4.51 -17.53 1.12
CA LEU A 274 5.96 -17.47 1.35
C LEU A 274 6.32 -16.95 2.75
N TRP A 275 5.59 -15.95 3.25
CA TRP A 275 5.75 -15.42 4.60
C TRP A 275 5.52 -16.50 5.68
N GLU A 276 4.62 -17.45 5.43
CA GLU A 276 4.37 -18.61 6.29
C GLU A 276 5.28 -19.82 5.95
N GLY A 277 6.28 -19.65 5.08
CA GLY A 277 7.22 -20.72 4.71
C GLY A 277 6.61 -21.80 3.80
N ARG A 278 5.54 -21.48 3.07
CA ARG A 278 4.87 -22.40 2.13
C ARG A 278 5.13 -22.01 0.68
N SER A 279 5.31 -23.03 -0.17
CA SER A 279 5.55 -22.87 -1.62
C SER A 279 4.27 -22.85 -2.46
N ASN A 280 3.08 -22.93 -1.86
CA ASN A 280 1.80 -22.92 -2.54
C ASN A 280 0.74 -22.08 -1.80
N VAL A 281 -0.17 -21.49 -2.56
CA VAL A 281 -1.27 -20.68 -2.03
C VAL A 281 -2.42 -21.57 -1.55
N SER A 282 -2.98 -21.23 -0.39
CA SER A 282 -4.16 -21.86 0.21
C SER A 282 -5.36 -20.90 0.24
N PHE A 283 -6.56 -21.41 0.53
CA PHE A 283 -7.75 -20.56 0.72
C PHE A 283 -7.60 -19.60 1.91
N LYS A 284 -6.86 -20.00 2.95
CA LYS A 284 -6.55 -19.14 4.11
C LYS A 284 -5.78 -17.89 3.68
N ASP A 285 -4.82 -18.02 2.77
CA ASP A 285 -4.05 -16.90 2.24
C ASP A 285 -4.94 -15.91 1.48
N VAL A 286 -5.87 -16.44 0.67
CA VAL A 286 -6.86 -15.63 -0.04
C VAL A 286 -7.70 -14.84 0.96
N ARG A 287 -8.30 -15.52 1.94
CA ARG A 287 -9.17 -14.90 2.97
C ARG A 287 -8.47 -13.80 3.75
N ARG A 288 -7.18 -13.98 4.08
CA ARG A 288 -6.37 -12.98 4.79
C ARG A 288 -6.27 -11.66 4.03
N VAL A 289 -6.25 -11.71 2.70
CA VAL A 289 -5.98 -10.53 1.86
C VAL A 289 -7.25 -9.82 1.39
N VAL A 290 -8.42 -10.47 1.45
CA VAL A 290 -9.66 -9.93 0.85
C VAL A 290 -10.02 -8.54 1.39
N ILE A 291 -10.06 -8.36 2.72
CA ILE A 291 -10.46 -7.09 3.34
C ILE A 291 -9.53 -5.94 2.91
N PRO A 292 -8.20 -6.00 3.16
CA PRO A 292 -7.31 -4.90 2.80
C PRO A 292 -7.23 -4.67 1.29
N ALA A 293 -7.47 -5.71 0.47
CA ALA A 293 -7.52 -5.56 -0.98
C ALA A 293 -8.84 -4.97 -1.49
N LEU A 294 -10.00 -5.29 -0.91
CA LEU A 294 -11.28 -4.93 -1.52
C LEU A 294 -11.97 -3.73 -0.86
N LYS A 295 -11.59 -3.35 0.37
CA LYS A 295 -12.36 -2.34 1.12
C LYS A 295 -12.41 -0.96 0.48
N HIS A 296 -11.41 -0.59 -0.32
CA HIS A 296 -11.38 0.65 -1.11
C HIS A 296 -11.87 0.50 -2.55
N ARG A 297 -12.39 -0.68 -2.91
CA ARG A 297 -12.85 -1.03 -4.27
C ARG A 297 -14.36 -1.29 -4.34
N ILE A 298 -15.06 -1.25 -3.20
CA ILE A 298 -16.51 -1.45 -3.13
C ILE A 298 -17.15 -0.11 -2.76
N ILE A 299 -18.13 0.29 -3.56
CA ILE A 299 -18.85 1.56 -3.40
C ILE A 299 -20.27 1.25 -2.95
N LEU A 300 -20.67 1.81 -1.81
CA LEU A 300 -22.03 1.65 -1.30
C LEU A 300 -23.01 2.56 -2.05
N ASN A 301 -24.28 2.18 -2.04
CA ASN A 301 -25.35 3.09 -2.43
C ASN A 301 -25.81 3.94 -1.22
N PHE A 302 -26.66 4.92 -1.48
CA PHE A 302 -27.16 5.84 -0.46
C PHE A 302 -27.86 5.12 0.71
N GLU A 303 -28.56 4.02 0.43
CA GLU A 303 -29.23 3.22 1.47
C GLU A 303 -28.22 2.55 2.40
N GLY A 304 -27.16 1.96 1.84
CA GLY A 304 -26.07 1.35 2.61
C GLY A 304 -25.34 2.35 3.50
N GLU A 305 -25.09 3.56 2.99
CA GLU A 305 -24.51 4.66 3.77
C GLU A 305 -25.45 5.11 4.89
N ALA A 306 -26.74 5.30 4.59
CA ALA A 306 -27.75 5.75 5.55
C ALA A 306 -27.99 4.74 6.69
N GLU A 307 -27.95 3.43 6.39
CA GLU A 307 -28.07 2.37 7.38
C GLU A 307 -26.75 2.07 8.13
N GLY A 308 -25.66 2.79 7.82
CA GLY A 308 -24.36 2.60 8.48
C GLY A 308 -23.71 1.26 8.16
N ILE A 309 -24.01 0.67 7.01
CA ILE A 309 -23.37 -0.57 6.55
C ILE A 309 -21.90 -0.27 6.23
N THR A 310 -20.99 -1.08 6.76
CA THR A 310 -19.57 -0.96 6.45
C THR A 310 -19.17 -1.93 5.34
N VAL A 311 -18.21 -1.51 4.51
CA VAL A 311 -17.64 -2.38 3.47
C VAL A 311 -17.02 -3.64 4.09
N ASP A 312 -16.38 -3.51 5.26
CA ASP A 312 -15.82 -4.65 5.98
C ASP A 312 -16.89 -5.69 6.36
N LYS A 313 -18.11 -5.25 6.72
CA LYS A 313 -19.24 -6.15 6.98
C LYS A 313 -19.66 -6.90 5.71
N ILE A 314 -19.74 -6.19 4.57
CA ILE A 314 -20.07 -6.79 3.27
C ILE A 314 -19.04 -7.84 2.87
N ILE A 315 -17.75 -7.52 2.98
CA ILE A 315 -16.66 -8.45 2.63
C ILE A 315 -16.70 -9.69 3.53
N ASN A 316 -16.90 -9.51 4.84
CA ASN A 316 -17.03 -10.64 5.76
C ASN A 316 -18.23 -11.54 5.42
N GLU A 317 -19.37 -10.97 5.05
CA GLU A 317 -20.54 -11.74 4.61
C GLU A 317 -20.22 -12.57 3.36
N ILE A 318 -19.54 -11.98 2.37
CA ILE A 318 -19.09 -12.71 1.17
C ILE A 318 -18.17 -13.88 1.54
N ILE A 319 -17.18 -13.66 2.40
CA ILE A 319 -16.22 -14.71 2.81
C ILE A 319 -16.93 -15.86 3.54
N ASN A 320 -17.92 -15.54 4.38
CA ASN A 320 -18.64 -16.52 5.18
C ASN A 320 -19.66 -17.34 4.37
N THR A 321 -20.27 -16.72 3.36
CA THR A 321 -21.34 -17.36 2.55
C THR A 321 -20.80 -18.11 1.33
N LEU A 322 -19.65 -17.69 0.79
CA LEU A 322 -19.11 -18.26 -0.45
C LEU A 322 -18.26 -19.51 -0.18
N PRO A 323 -18.62 -20.70 -0.74
CA PRO A 323 -17.87 -21.93 -0.51
C PRO A 323 -16.48 -21.88 -1.18
N GLU A 324 -15.48 -22.48 -0.54
CA GLU A 324 -14.10 -22.49 -1.05
C GLU A 324 -13.97 -23.23 -2.39
N VAL A 325 -14.76 -24.29 -2.58
CA VAL A 325 -14.83 -25.05 -3.84
C VAL A 325 -16.14 -24.71 -4.53
N GLY A 326 -16.07 -24.33 -5.81
CA GLY A 326 -17.26 -24.14 -6.65
C GLY A 326 -18.00 -25.48 -6.82
N LYS A 327 -19.32 -25.42 -7.04
CA LYS A 327 -20.09 -26.60 -7.44
C LYS A 327 -19.80 -27.00 -8.88
#